data_AF-A0A645FHA0-F1
#
_entry.id   AF-A0A645FHA0-F1
#
_cell.length_a   1.000
_cell.length_b   1.000
_cell.length_c   1.000
_cell.angle_alpha   90.00
_cell.angle_beta   90.00
_cell.angle_gamma   90.00
#
_symmetry.space_group_name_H-M   'P 1'
#
loop_
_entity.id
_entity.type
_entity.pdbx_description
1 polymer ?
#
loop_
_entity_poly.entity_id
_entity_poly.type
_entity_poly.pdbx_seq_one_letter_code
_entity_poly.pdbx_strand_id
1 'polypeptide(L)'
;MAKESMKAREVKRAKMVARYAEKRAKYLAEGDYEALQTIPKNASPVRLHNRCNLTGRPKGYMRQFGLSRIQFREMASKGLIPGVKKASW
;
A
#
# COMPACT_ATOMS: atom_id res chain seq x y z
N MET A 1 2.82 -16.36 6.03
CA MET A 1 2.08 -15.08 6.12
C MET A 1 3.01 -13.98 6.63
N ALA A 2 2.66 -12.69 6.49
CA ALA A 2 3.49 -11.62 7.05
C ALA A 2 3.30 -11.49 8.57
N LYS A 3 4.35 -11.08 9.30
CA LYS A 3 4.28 -10.76 10.73
C LYS A 3 3.21 -9.70 10.99
N GLU A 4 2.44 -9.84 12.06
CA GLU A 4 1.39 -8.87 12.42
C GLU A 4 1.95 -7.47 12.64
N SER A 5 3.10 -7.39 13.29
CA SER A 5 3.85 -6.14 13.48
C SER A 5 4.17 -5.43 12.16
N MET A 6 4.39 -6.17 11.08
CA MET A 6 4.65 -5.60 9.76
C MET A 6 3.37 -5.07 9.10
N LYS A 7 2.22 -5.75 9.29
CA LYS A 7 0.92 -5.25 8.82
C LYS A 7 0.56 -3.97 9.59
N ALA A 8 0.67 -3.97 10.92
CA ALA A 8 0.41 -2.82 11.78
C ALA A 8 1.31 -1.63 11.44
N ARG A 9 2.57 -1.87 11.05
CA ARG A 9 3.50 -0.83 10.61
C ARG A 9 3.02 -0.07 9.37
N GLU A 10 2.49 -0.77 8.37
CA GLU A 10 1.93 -0.11 7.18
C GLU A 10 0.67 0.66 7.51
N VAL A 11 -0.21 0.11 8.36
CA VAL A 11 -1.41 0.83 8.84
C VAL A 11 -1.03 2.13 9.55
N LYS A 12 -0.02 2.09 10.44
CA LYS A 12 0.49 3.28 11.13
C LYS A 12 1.05 4.32 10.14
N ARG A 13 1.78 3.87 9.10
CA ARG A 13 2.31 4.77 8.05
C ARG A 13 1.19 5.41 7.24
N ALA A 14 0.20 4.63 6.79
CA ALA A 14 -0.93 5.15 6.03
C ALA A 14 -1.69 6.25 6.80
N LYS A 15 -1.98 6.00 8.09
CA LYS A 15 -2.60 7.00 8.98
C LYS A 15 -1.76 8.27 9.12
N MET A 16 -0.44 8.11 9.24
CA MET A 16 0.48 9.25 9.38
C MET A 16 0.58 10.06 8.08
N VAL A 17 0.66 9.40 6.93
CA VAL A 17 0.67 10.06 5.61
C VAL A 17 -0.61 10.87 5.42
N ALA A 18 -1.79 10.30 5.75
CA ALA A 18 -3.06 11.01 5.69
C ALA A 18 -3.07 12.25 6.59
N ARG A 19 -2.59 12.13 7.83
CA ARG A 19 -2.55 13.24 8.80
C ARG A 19 -1.70 14.44 8.34
N TYR A 20 -0.59 14.19 7.64
CA TYR A 20 0.36 15.24 7.24
C TYR A 20 0.28 15.60 5.75
N ALA A 21 -0.69 15.07 5.01
CA ALA A 21 -0.78 15.25 3.55
C ALA A 21 -0.84 16.73 3.17
N GLU A 22 -1.74 17.50 3.80
CA GLU A 22 -1.92 18.93 3.53
C GLU A 22 -0.71 19.76 3.93
N LYS A 23 -0.19 19.55 5.15
CA LYS A 23 0.99 20.27 5.67
C LYS A 23 2.20 20.06 4.77
N ARG A 24 2.41 18.82 4.31
CA ARG A 24 3.51 18.48 3.40
C ARG A 24 3.31 19.10 2.01
N ALA A 25 2.08 19.12 1.50
CA ALA A 25 1.77 19.75 0.21
C ALA A 25 2.05 21.26 0.22
N LYS A 26 1.71 21.95 1.32
CA LYS A 26 2.01 23.38 1.52
C LYS A 26 3.52 23.66 1.48
N TYR A 27 4.31 22.98 2.29
CA TYR A 27 5.76 23.18 2.31
C TYR A 27 6.45 22.82 0.99
N LEU A 28 5.94 21.83 0.27
CA LEU A 28 6.46 21.50 -1.05
C LEU A 28 6.14 22.59 -2.10
N ALA A 29 4.97 23.22 -2.00
CA ALA A 29 4.59 24.33 -2.88
C ALA A 29 5.37 25.61 -2.57
N GLU A 30 5.63 25.88 -1.29
CA GLU A 30 6.42 27.02 -0.81
C GLU A 30 7.93 26.85 -1.08
N GLY A 31 8.41 25.62 -1.30
CA GLY A 31 9.83 25.32 -1.51
C GLY A 31 10.68 25.35 -0.23
N ASP A 32 10.04 25.36 0.95
CA ASP A 32 10.72 25.36 2.25
C ASP A 32 11.15 23.93 2.62
N TYR A 33 12.39 23.61 2.27
CA TYR A 33 12.98 22.30 2.54
C TYR A 33 13.34 22.08 4.01
N GLU A 34 13.56 23.13 4.80
CA GLU A 34 13.86 23.01 6.24
C GLU A 34 12.60 22.60 7.00
N ALA A 35 11.49 23.29 6.74
CA ALA A 35 10.18 22.94 7.31
C ALA A 35 9.74 21.53 6.89
N LEU A 36 10.03 21.10 5.65
CA LEU A 36 9.75 19.75 5.18
C LEU A 36 10.50 18.67 5.96
N GLN A 37 11.74 18.93 6.38
CA GLN A 37 12.55 17.99 7.17
C GLN A 37 12.04 17.80 8.60
N THR A 38 11.33 18.79 9.16
CA THR A 38 10.71 18.67 10.49
C THR A 38 9.59 17.64 10.54
N ILE A 39 8.98 17.31 9.39
CA ILE A 39 7.89 16.34 9.32
C ILE A 39 8.43 14.92 9.63
N PRO A 40 7.71 14.10 10.41
CA PRO A 40 8.12 12.73 10.67
C PRO A 40 8.39 11.96 9.39
N LYS A 41 9.55 11.28 9.31
CA LYS A 41 10.00 10.57 8.10
C LYS A 41 8.95 9.60 7.52
N ASN A 42 8.19 8.93 8.39
CA ASN A 42 7.16 7.96 8.02
C ASN A 42 5.86 8.58 7.48
N ALA A 43 5.72 9.90 7.54
CA ALA A 43 4.62 10.64 6.91
C ALA A 43 4.85 10.85 5.40
N SER A 44 6.03 10.50 4.89
CA SER A 44 6.29 10.56 3.45
C SER A 44 5.59 9.41 2.72
N PRO A 45 4.80 9.70 1.65
CA PRO A 45 4.08 8.68 0.88
C PRO A 45 5.02 7.70 0.17
N VAL A 46 6.27 8.10 -0.11
CA VAL A 46 7.31 7.26 -0.73
C VAL A 46 7.61 6.00 0.09
N ARG A 47 7.33 6.02 1.40
CA ARG A 47 7.57 4.89 2.30
C ARG A 47 6.44 3.87 2.38
N LEU A 48 5.31 4.13 1.74
CA LEU A 48 4.19 3.20 1.71
C LEU A 48 4.54 2.02 0.80
N HIS A 49 4.31 0.80 1.29
CA HIS A 49 4.53 -0.40 0.51
C HIS A 49 3.22 -1.17 0.35
N ASN A 50 2.81 -1.40 -0.89
CA ASN A 50 1.63 -2.20 -1.19
C ASN A 50 1.82 -3.64 -0.69
N ARG A 51 0.85 -4.15 0.05
CA ARG A 51 0.82 -5.52 0.55
C ARG A 51 -0.52 -6.16 0.19
N CYS A 52 -0.52 -7.47 0.02
CA CYS A 52 -1.76 -8.22 -0.13
C CYS A 52 -2.68 -7.98 1.06
N ASN A 53 -3.92 -7.56 0.81
CA ASN A 53 -4.87 -7.19 1.86
C ASN A 53 -5.20 -8.34 2.82
N LEU A 54 -5.23 -9.57 2.33
CA LEU A 54 -5.51 -10.76 3.15
C LEU A 54 -4.27 -11.20 3.95
N THR A 55 -3.18 -11.47 3.25
CA THR A 55 -2.01 -12.17 3.84
C THR A 55 -0.89 -11.25 4.30
N GLY A 56 -0.89 -9.99 3.88
CA GLY A 56 0.19 -9.03 4.10
C GLY A 56 1.47 -9.30 3.30
N ARG A 57 1.45 -10.22 2.31
CA ARG A 57 2.62 -10.54 1.47
C ARG A 57 3.07 -9.27 0.72
N PRO A 58 4.35 -8.88 0.81
CA PRO A 58 4.84 -7.67 0.14
C PRO A 58 5.11 -7.88 -1.35
N LYS A 59 5.49 -9.08 -1.79
CA LYS A 59 5.88 -9.34 -3.17
C LYS A 59 4.70 -9.80 -4.03
N GLY A 60 4.76 -9.50 -5.33
CA GLY A 60 3.80 -9.97 -6.34
C GLY A 60 2.39 -9.44 -6.11
N TYR A 61 2.28 -8.15 -5.81
CA TYR A 61 1.02 -7.44 -5.58
C TYR A 61 0.41 -6.99 -6.91
N MET A 62 -0.87 -7.31 -7.12
CA MET A 62 -1.64 -6.88 -8.29
C MET A 62 -2.52 -5.70 -7.89
N ARG A 63 -2.23 -4.50 -8.42
CA ARG A 63 -2.92 -3.25 -8.02
C ARG A 63 -4.43 -3.28 -8.26
N GLN A 64 -4.87 -3.88 -9.37
CA GLN A 64 -6.29 -3.98 -9.73
C GLN A 64 -7.10 -4.78 -8.72
N PHE A 65 -6.51 -5.83 -8.12
CA PHE A 65 -7.21 -6.74 -7.21
C PHE A 65 -6.87 -6.52 -5.73
N GLY A 66 -5.78 -5.81 -5.42
CA GLY A 66 -5.31 -5.63 -4.04
C GLY A 66 -4.72 -6.91 -3.40
N LEU A 67 -4.41 -7.91 -4.21
CA LEU A 67 -4.02 -9.25 -3.77
C LEU A 67 -2.61 -9.62 -4.21
N SER A 68 -2.06 -10.65 -3.56
CA SER A 68 -0.86 -11.32 -4.04
C SER A 68 -1.21 -12.32 -5.14
N ARG A 69 -0.26 -12.62 -6.03
CA ARG A 69 -0.42 -13.63 -7.10
C ARG A 69 -0.98 -14.99 -6.64
N ILE A 70 -0.67 -15.40 -5.40
CA ILE A 70 -1.10 -16.70 -4.85
C ILE A 70 -2.58 -16.64 -4.48
N GLN A 71 -2.97 -15.62 -3.71
CA GLN A 71 -4.35 -15.41 -3.31
C GLN A 71 -5.24 -15.10 -4.50
N PHE A 72 -4.74 -14.32 -5.46
CA PHE A 72 -5.43 -14.10 -6.73
C PHE A 72 -5.73 -15.42 -7.46
N ARG A 73 -4.74 -16.30 -7.62
CA ARG A 73 -4.94 -17.60 -8.28
C ARG A 73 -5.95 -18.47 -7.52
N GLU A 74 -5.86 -18.53 -6.21
CA GLU A 74 -6.78 -19.31 -5.39
C GLU A 74 -8.22 -18.80 -5.51
N MET A 75 -8.44 -17.49 -5.42
CA MET A 75 -9.75 -16.88 -5.54
C MET A 75 -10.32 -16.98 -6.96
N ALA A 76 -9.48 -16.82 -7.99
CA ALA A 76 -9.88 -17.00 -9.38
C ALA A 76 -10.30 -18.44 -9.67
N SER A 77 -9.55 -19.44 -9.18
CA SER A 77 -9.94 -20.85 -9.32
C SER A 77 -11.24 -21.20 -8.59
N LYS A 78 -11.55 -20.51 -7.48
CA LYS A 78 -12.81 -20.66 -6.73
C LYS A 78 -13.97 -19.85 -7.33
N GLY A 79 -13.74 -19.06 -8.38
CA GLY A 79 -14.77 -18.19 -8.97
C GLY A 79 -15.17 -16.98 -8.11
N LEU A 80 -14.37 -16.63 -7.10
CA LEU A 80 -14.66 -15.49 -6.21
C LEU A 80 -14.34 -14.12 -6.84
N ILE A 81 -13.64 -14.11 -7.98
CA ILE A 81 -13.31 -12.88 -8.71
C ILE A 81 -14.19 -12.83 -9.98
N PRO A 82 -15.17 -11.91 -10.05
CA PRO A 82 -16.03 -11.79 -11.21
C PRO A 82 -15.24 -11.52 -12.50
N GLY A 83 -15.60 -12.21 -13.58
CA GLY A 83 -15.04 -11.98 -14.91
C GLY A 83 -13.64 -12.56 -15.16
N VAL A 84 -13.00 -13.19 -14.16
CA VAL A 84 -11.69 -13.83 -14.34
C VAL A 84 -11.87 -15.29 -14.75
N LYS A 85 -11.38 -15.62 -15.95
CA LYS A 85 -11.26 -17.00 -16.46
C LYS A 85 -9.84 -17.29 -16.91
N LYS A 86 -9.47 -18.56 -17.02
CA LYS A 86 -8.23 -18.94 -17.72
C LYS A 86 -8.37 -18.49 -19.17
N ALA A 87 -7.44 -17.65 -19.61
CA ALA A 87 -7.40 -17.16 -20.97
C ALA A 87 -6.58 -18.12 -21.84
N SER A 88 -7.08 -18.38 -23.05
CA SER A 88 -6.39 -19.07 -24.13
C SER A 88 -6.66 -18.25 -25.38
N TRP A 89 -5.59 -17.78 -26.01
CA TRP A 89 -5.61 -17.03 -27.26
C TRP A 89 -4.53 -17.61 -28.17
#